data_AF-A0ABD1NDR8-F1
#
_entry.id   AF-A0ABD1NDR8-F1
#
_cell.length_a   1.000
_cell.length_b   1.000
_cell.length_c   1.000
_cell.angle_alpha   90.00
_cell.angle_beta   90.00
_cell.angle_gamma   90.00
#
_symmetry.space_group_name_H-M   'P 1'
#
loop_
_entity.id
_entity.type
_entity.pdbx_description
1 polymer ?
#
loop_
_entity_poly.entity_id
_entity_poly.type
_entity_poly.pdbx_seq_one_letter_code
_entity_poly.pdbx_strand_id
1 'polypeptide(L)'
;MKGSKRSIHAVTTWVRRQPPKMKAFLAFALGLAALLFLRMVVHDHDSLFVAAEFVHALGISVLIYKLTKEKTCAGLSLKSQELTAMFLGVRLYCSFVMEYDIHTILDMATLLTTLWVIYMIRFKLKASYMDDKDNLAIYYVAVPCAVLSLFIHPTTRHHTVNRILWAFCVYLEAVSVLPQLRVMQNTKIVEPFTAHYVFALGVARFLSCAHWVLQVLDTRGRLLTALGYGLWPSMVLLSEIVQTFILADFCYYYVKSLVGGQLVLRLPSGVV
;
A
#
# COMPACT_ATOMS: atom_id res chain seq x y z
N MET A 1 -20.40 -3.32 -30.03
CA MET A 1 -20.11 -3.15 -28.57
C MET A 1 -21.21 -3.66 -27.60
N LYS A 2 -22.36 -4.23 -28.04
CA LYS A 2 -23.40 -4.77 -27.13
C LYS A 2 -23.11 -6.18 -26.57
N GLY A 3 -22.35 -7.02 -27.29
CA GLY A 3 -22.06 -8.41 -26.88
C GLY A 3 -21.13 -8.54 -25.66
N SER A 4 -20.07 -7.72 -25.58
CA SER A 4 -19.09 -7.76 -24.48
C SER A 4 -19.72 -7.42 -23.11
N LYS A 5 -20.62 -6.43 -23.07
CA LYS A 5 -21.35 -6.06 -21.83
C LYS A 5 -22.20 -7.21 -21.28
N ARG A 6 -22.77 -8.06 -22.14
CA ARG A 6 -23.61 -9.20 -21.72
C ARG A 6 -22.78 -10.33 -21.11
N SER A 7 -21.58 -10.57 -21.65
CA SER A 7 -20.63 -11.56 -21.14
C SER A 7 -20.08 -11.17 -19.77
N ILE A 8 -19.61 -9.93 -19.61
CA ILE A 8 -19.12 -9.41 -18.33
C ILE A 8 -20.22 -9.45 -17.26
N HIS A 9 -21.46 -9.14 -17.63
CA HIS A 9 -22.59 -9.19 -16.71
C HIS A 9 -22.92 -10.62 -16.26
N ALA A 10 -22.85 -11.60 -17.16
CA ALA A 10 -23.07 -13.01 -16.83
C ALA A 10 -22.00 -13.53 -15.86
N VAL A 11 -20.71 -13.26 -16.13
CA VAL A 11 -19.60 -13.65 -15.26
C VAL A 11 -19.73 -12.99 -13.89
N THR A 12 -19.96 -11.68 -13.84
CA THR A 12 -20.13 -10.94 -12.57
C THR A 12 -21.30 -11.49 -11.74
N THR A 13 -22.41 -11.85 -12.38
CA THR A 13 -23.59 -12.42 -11.72
C THR A 13 -23.30 -13.82 -11.19
N TRP A 14 -22.59 -14.65 -11.96
CA TRP A 14 -22.18 -15.98 -11.53
C TRP A 14 -21.23 -15.93 -10.34
N VAL A 15 -20.19 -15.08 -10.38
CA VAL A 15 -19.23 -14.91 -9.26
C VAL A 15 -19.95 -14.47 -7.98
N ARG A 16 -20.92 -13.56 -8.07
CA ARG A 16 -21.70 -13.10 -6.90
C ARG A 16 -22.46 -14.24 -6.22
N ARG A 17 -22.96 -15.21 -6.98
CA ARG A 17 -23.73 -16.36 -6.48
C ARG A 17 -22.85 -17.46 -5.87
N GLN A 18 -21.53 -17.38 -6.03
CA GLN A 18 -20.63 -18.40 -5.49
C GLN A 18 -20.50 -18.32 -3.96
N PRO A 19 -20.29 -19.47 -3.29
CA PRO A 19 -20.05 -19.51 -1.85
C PRO A 19 -18.72 -18.81 -1.49
N PRO A 20 -18.54 -18.36 -0.23
CA PRO A 20 -17.34 -17.63 0.21
C PRO A 20 -16.03 -18.39 -0.09
N LYS A 21 -16.02 -19.72 0.11
CA LYS A 21 -14.87 -20.59 -0.20
C LYS A 21 -14.48 -20.53 -1.68
N MET A 22 -15.47 -20.55 -2.57
CA MET A 22 -15.23 -20.47 -4.02
C MET A 22 -14.77 -19.07 -4.43
N LYS A 23 -15.30 -18.00 -3.81
CA LYS A 23 -14.80 -16.63 -4.06
C LYS A 23 -13.33 -16.48 -3.63
N ALA A 24 -12.97 -17.02 -2.48
CA ALA A 24 -11.59 -17.06 -2.01
C ALA A 24 -10.69 -17.85 -2.97
N PHE A 25 -11.14 -19.02 -3.43
CA PHE A 25 -10.42 -19.82 -4.43
C PHE A 25 -10.22 -19.07 -5.75
N LEU A 26 -11.27 -18.43 -6.28
CA LEU A 26 -11.19 -17.65 -7.52
C LEU A 26 -10.25 -16.44 -7.37
N ALA A 27 -10.29 -15.75 -6.23
CA ALA A 27 -9.39 -14.63 -5.96
C ALA A 27 -7.93 -15.11 -5.89
N PHE A 28 -7.68 -16.24 -5.21
CA PHE A 28 -6.35 -16.86 -5.15
C PHE A 28 -5.87 -17.29 -6.54
N ALA A 29 -6.71 -17.97 -7.32
CA ALA A 29 -6.39 -18.40 -8.67
C ALA A 29 -6.09 -17.22 -9.61
N LEU A 30 -6.85 -16.12 -9.47
CA LEU A 30 -6.60 -14.89 -10.22
C LEU A 30 -5.27 -14.24 -9.82
N GLY A 31 -4.96 -14.18 -8.53
CA GLY A 31 -3.68 -13.67 -8.03
C GLY A 31 -2.50 -14.50 -8.53
N LEU A 32 -2.62 -15.83 -8.49
CA LEU A 32 -1.60 -16.73 -9.03
C LEU A 32 -1.43 -16.57 -10.55
N ALA A 33 -2.53 -16.47 -11.30
CA ALA A 33 -2.50 -16.22 -12.73
C ALA A 33 -1.84 -14.88 -13.07
N ALA A 34 -2.11 -13.83 -12.29
CA ALA A 34 -1.48 -12.53 -12.45
C ALA A 34 0.04 -12.60 -12.19
N LEU A 35 0.46 -13.29 -11.13
CA LEU A 35 1.89 -13.50 -10.83
C LEU A 35 2.60 -14.30 -11.94
N LEU A 36 1.97 -15.36 -12.43
CA LEU A 36 2.52 -16.16 -13.55
C LEU A 36 2.60 -15.34 -14.84
N PHE A 37 1.58 -14.52 -15.11
CA PHE A 37 1.59 -13.60 -16.26
C PHE A 37 2.72 -12.58 -16.14
N LEU A 38 2.90 -11.96 -14.96
CA LEU A 38 4.00 -11.03 -14.72
C LEU A 38 5.36 -11.71 -14.91
N ARG A 39 5.53 -12.93 -14.40
CA ARG A 39 6.76 -13.72 -14.61
C ARG A 39 7.05 -14.01 -16.09
N MET A 40 6.00 -14.25 -16.88
CA MET A 40 6.13 -14.53 -18.31
C MET A 40 6.46 -13.27 -19.12
N VAL A 41 5.89 -12.12 -18.74
CA VAL A 41 6.00 -10.86 -19.48
C VAL A 41 7.24 -10.06 -19.09
N VAL A 42 7.57 -10.05 -17.80
CA VAL A 42 8.66 -9.24 -17.26
C VAL A 42 9.90 -10.10 -17.11
N HIS A 43 10.83 -9.94 -18.06
CA HIS A 43 12.10 -10.66 -18.06
C HIS A 43 13.09 -10.11 -17.01
N ASP A 44 13.03 -8.81 -16.76
CA ASP A 44 13.85 -8.13 -15.75
C ASP A 44 12.98 -7.67 -14.58
N HIS A 45 13.15 -8.33 -13.43
CA HIS A 45 12.34 -8.08 -12.24
C HIS A 45 12.52 -6.67 -11.68
N ASP A 46 13.64 -6.00 -11.98
CA ASP A 46 13.88 -4.62 -11.59
C ASP A 46 12.89 -3.66 -12.30
N SER A 47 12.36 -4.07 -13.46
CA SER A 47 11.28 -3.34 -14.15
C SER A 47 9.97 -3.32 -13.34
N LEU A 48 9.69 -4.36 -12.54
CA LEU A 48 8.51 -4.37 -11.65
C LEU A 48 8.66 -3.34 -10.52
N PHE A 49 9.86 -3.25 -9.96
CA PHE A 49 10.16 -2.28 -8.91
C PHE A 49 10.04 -0.85 -9.46
N VAL A 50 10.65 -0.56 -10.60
CA VAL A 50 10.55 0.75 -11.26
C VAL A 50 9.10 1.10 -11.60
N ALA A 51 8.31 0.12 -12.06
CA ALA A 51 6.89 0.32 -12.32
C ALA A 51 6.09 0.62 -11.03
N ALA A 52 6.38 -0.07 -9.93
CA ALA A 52 5.75 0.17 -8.63
C ALA A 52 5.99 1.62 -8.17
N GLU A 53 7.24 2.06 -8.22
CA GLU A 53 7.65 3.42 -7.83
C GLU A 53 7.06 4.50 -8.73
N PHE A 54 7.02 4.25 -10.04
CA PHE A 54 6.38 5.16 -10.99
C PHE A 54 4.88 5.32 -10.70
N VAL A 55 4.16 4.22 -10.47
CA VAL A 55 2.74 4.27 -10.13
C VAL A 55 2.51 4.97 -8.79
N HIS A 56 3.38 4.75 -7.81
CA HIS A 56 3.32 5.44 -6.52
C HIS A 56 3.49 6.96 -6.69
N ALA A 57 4.50 7.39 -7.46
CA ALA A 57 4.75 8.79 -7.78
C ALA A 57 3.57 9.46 -8.53
N LEU A 58 2.90 8.73 -9.43
CA LEU A 58 1.67 9.19 -10.08
C LEU A 58 0.54 9.41 -9.05
N GLY A 59 0.35 8.47 -8.13
CA GLY A 59 -0.62 8.60 -7.04
C GLY A 59 -0.37 9.84 -6.19
N ILE A 60 0.89 10.07 -5.81
CA ILE A 60 1.31 11.26 -5.06
C ILE A 60 1.07 12.55 -5.88
N SER A 61 1.33 12.52 -7.19
CA SER A 61 1.08 13.67 -8.08
C SER A 61 -0.40 14.04 -8.13
N VAL A 62 -1.29 13.04 -8.17
CA VAL A 62 -2.75 13.24 -8.07
C VAL A 62 -3.14 13.85 -6.73
N LEU A 63 -2.53 13.41 -5.64
CA LEU A 63 -2.74 13.97 -4.31
C LEU A 63 -2.28 15.44 -4.24
N ILE A 64 -1.11 15.77 -4.79
CA ILE A 64 -0.61 17.15 -4.89
C ILE A 64 -1.57 18.01 -5.70
N TYR A 65 -2.05 17.51 -6.84
CA TYR A 65 -3.02 18.22 -7.67
C TYR A 65 -4.28 18.57 -6.86
N LYS A 66 -4.84 17.60 -6.13
CA LYS A 66 -6.00 17.83 -5.26
C LYS A 66 -5.74 18.94 -4.24
N LEU A 67 -4.63 18.86 -3.48
CA LEU A 67 -4.35 19.85 -2.43
C LEU A 67 -4.06 21.25 -2.99
N THR A 68 -3.49 21.33 -4.20
CA THR A 68 -3.12 22.62 -4.81
C THR A 68 -4.24 23.27 -5.62
N LYS A 69 -5.00 22.50 -6.38
CA LYS A 69 -6.06 22.98 -7.30
C LYS A 69 -7.45 22.94 -6.69
N GLU A 70 -7.84 21.81 -6.10
CA GLU A 70 -9.16 21.66 -5.46
C GLU A 70 -9.22 22.32 -4.08
N LYS A 71 -8.07 22.66 -3.48
CA LYS A 71 -7.97 23.35 -2.17
C LYS A 71 -8.76 22.65 -1.07
N THR A 72 -8.78 21.31 -1.08
CA THR A 72 -9.47 20.50 -0.07
C THR A 72 -8.62 19.30 0.33
N CYS A 73 -8.64 18.96 1.61
CA CYS A 73 -8.09 17.73 2.15
C CYS A 73 -9.17 16.78 2.69
N ALA A 74 -10.43 16.98 2.33
CA ALA A 74 -11.53 16.10 2.71
C ALA A 74 -11.23 14.64 2.32
N GLY A 75 -11.60 13.69 3.18
CA GLY A 75 -11.34 12.26 2.95
C GLY A 75 -9.87 11.82 2.99
N LEU A 76 -8.92 12.69 3.38
CA LEU A 76 -7.54 12.30 3.68
C LEU A 76 -7.34 12.14 5.19
N SER A 77 -6.63 11.08 5.58
CA SER A 77 -6.21 10.87 6.97
C SER A 77 -4.86 11.53 7.20
N LEU A 78 -4.82 12.47 8.15
CA LEU A 78 -3.57 13.06 8.62
C LEU A 78 -2.71 11.99 9.30
N LYS A 79 -3.35 11.11 10.07
CA LYS A 79 -2.66 10.07 10.85
C LYS A 79 -1.95 9.06 9.97
N SER A 80 -2.52 8.71 8.81
CA SER A 80 -1.84 7.86 7.83
C SER A 80 -0.60 8.54 7.23
N GLN A 81 -0.68 9.84 6.93
CA GLN A 81 0.47 10.61 6.45
C GLN A 81 1.57 10.70 7.51
N GLU A 82 1.22 10.85 8.79
CA GLU A 82 2.18 10.89 9.90
C GLU A 82 2.86 9.55 10.14
N LEU A 83 2.11 8.45 10.09
CA LEU A 83 2.68 7.10 10.09
C LEU A 83 3.62 6.89 8.90
N THR A 84 3.25 7.45 7.73
CA THR A 84 4.06 7.38 6.50
C THR A 84 5.37 8.12 6.65
N ALA A 85 5.33 9.37 7.13
CA ALA A 85 6.51 10.15 7.42
C ALA A 85 7.41 9.49 8.47
N MET A 86 6.82 8.84 9.48
CA MET A 86 7.55 8.13 10.53
C MET A 86 8.35 6.96 9.96
N PHE A 87 7.74 6.04 9.20
CA PHE A 87 8.48 4.90 8.65
C PHE A 87 9.50 5.34 7.60
N LEU A 88 9.17 6.34 6.75
CA LEU A 88 10.10 6.87 5.76
C LEU A 88 11.30 7.55 6.41
N GLY A 89 11.10 8.29 7.50
CA GLY A 89 12.19 8.90 8.26
C GLY A 89 13.14 7.86 8.86
N VAL A 90 12.58 6.80 9.45
CA VAL A 90 13.38 5.68 9.98
C VAL A 90 14.08 4.92 8.86
N ARG A 91 13.41 4.67 7.74
CA ARG A 91 13.99 4.02 6.55
C ARG A 91 15.15 4.83 5.98
N LEU A 92 14.97 6.13 5.81
CA LEU A 92 16.00 7.02 5.29
C LEU A 92 17.24 7.01 6.21
N TYR A 93 17.03 7.05 7.53
CA TYR A 93 18.12 6.85 8.50
C TYR A 93 18.82 5.49 8.33
N CYS A 94 18.05 4.40 8.24
CA CYS A 94 18.60 3.07 8.04
C CYS A 94 19.37 2.98 6.72
N SER A 95 18.88 3.59 5.65
CA SER A 95 19.58 3.66 4.36
C SER A 95 20.93 4.34 4.52
N PHE A 96 21.00 5.55 5.08
CA PHE A 96 22.29 6.21 5.29
C PHE A 96 23.30 5.41 6.14
N VAL A 97 22.82 4.62 7.10
CA VAL A 97 23.67 3.88 8.04
C VAL A 97 23.99 2.46 7.56
N MET A 98 23.14 1.85 6.74
CA MET A 98 23.24 0.45 6.31
C MET A 98 23.45 0.29 4.80
N GLU A 99 22.84 1.15 3.97
CA GLU A 99 22.72 0.98 2.51
C GLU A 99 22.82 2.34 1.76
N TYR A 100 23.98 2.64 1.19
CA TYR A 100 24.20 3.83 0.33
C TYR A 100 23.64 3.61 -1.09
N ASP A 101 22.33 3.44 -1.23
CA ASP A 101 21.70 3.10 -2.51
C ASP A 101 20.81 4.22 -3.08
N ILE A 102 20.49 4.14 -4.37
CA ILE A 102 19.58 5.03 -5.11
C ILE A 102 18.18 5.10 -4.47
N HIS A 103 17.79 4.06 -3.72
CA HIS A 103 16.59 4.02 -2.89
C HIS A 103 16.54 5.17 -1.87
N THR A 104 17.69 5.61 -1.36
CA THR A 104 17.80 6.77 -0.44
C THR A 104 17.19 8.03 -1.04
N ILE A 105 17.42 8.28 -2.35
CA ILE A 105 16.93 9.48 -3.03
C ILE A 105 15.40 9.44 -3.17
N LEU A 106 14.87 8.27 -3.48
CA LEU A 106 13.44 8.06 -3.68
C LEU A 106 12.66 8.15 -2.36
N ASP A 107 13.19 7.54 -1.31
CA ASP A 107 12.63 7.67 0.05
C ASP A 107 12.66 9.12 0.54
N MET A 108 13.76 9.83 0.28
CA MET A 108 13.87 11.26 0.61
C MET A 108 12.83 12.09 -0.15
N ALA A 109 12.67 11.89 -1.45
CA ALA A 109 11.68 12.60 -2.27
C ALA A 109 10.24 12.34 -1.78
N THR A 110 9.94 11.08 -1.44
CA THR A 110 8.63 10.66 -0.92
C THR A 110 8.39 11.26 0.47
N LEU A 111 9.40 11.28 1.34
CA LEU A 111 9.32 11.88 2.67
C LEU A 111 9.05 13.39 2.60
N LEU A 112 9.81 14.12 1.78
CA LEU A 112 9.62 15.57 1.59
C LEU A 112 8.20 15.88 1.10
N THR A 113 7.70 15.08 0.17
CA THR A 113 6.34 15.25 -0.35
C THR A 113 5.29 14.94 0.72
N THR A 114 5.49 13.89 1.52
CA THR A 114 4.61 13.52 2.63
C THR A 114 4.58 14.62 3.70
N LEU A 115 5.74 15.18 4.06
CA LEU A 115 5.84 16.31 4.99
C LEU A 115 5.11 17.56 4.45
N TRP A 116 5.21 17.81 3.15
CA TRP A 116 4.44 18.88 2.51
C TRP A 116 2.92 18.63 2.56
N VAL A 117 2.46 17.40 2.35
CA VAL A 117 1.04 17.02 2.52
C VAL A 117 0.59 17.26 3.96
N ILE A 118 1.37 16.82 4.95
CA ILE A 118 1.09 17.05 6.38
C ILE A 118 0.97 18.55 6.67
N TYR A 119 1.90 19.37 6.17
CA TYR A 119 1.85 20.82 6.30
C TYR A 119 0.57 21.40 5.69
N MET A 120 0.20 20.97 4.48
CA MET A 120 -1.02 21.40 3.81
C MET A 120 -2.26 21.09 4.65
N ILE A 121 -2.38 19.87 5.20
CA ILE A 121 -3.52 19.47 6.04
C ILE A 121 -3.56 20.28 7.35
N ARG A 122 -2.42 20.37 8.07
CA ARG A 122 -2.37 21.00 9.40
C ARG A 122 -2.57 22.52 9.38
N PHE A 123 -2.07 23.20 8.35
CA PHE A 123 -2.00 24.67 8.34
C PHE A 123 -2.83 25.33 7.24
N LYS A 124 -2.79 24.84 6.00
CA LYS A 124 -3.42 25.52 4.86
C LYS A 124 -4.86 25.09 4.62
N LEU A 125 -5.17 23.82 4.83
CA LEU A 125 -6.45 23.18 4.48
C LEU A 125 -7.19 22.63 5.70
N LYS A 126 -6.77 23.03 6.91
CA LYS A 126 -7.33 22.56 8.19
C LYS A 126 -8.86 22.62 8.26
N ALA A 127 -9.47 23.63 7.66
CA ALA A 127 -10.93 23.78 7.64
C ALA A 127 -11.67 22.65 6.90
N SER A 128 -11.02 21.99 5.93
CA SER A 128 -11.58 20.86 5.17
C SER A 128 -11.21 19.49 5.76
N TYR A 129 -10.39 19.46 6.82
CA TYR A 129 -9.97 18.23 7.46
C TYR A 129 -11.09 17.68 8.37
N MET A 130 -11.42 16.40 8.18
CA MET A 130 -12.52 15.72 8.85
C MET A 130 -12.02 14.96 10.10
N ASP A 131 -11.65 15.71 11.14
CA ASP A 131 -11.06 15.13 12.36
C ASP A 131 -11.96 14.09 13.04
N ASP A 132 -13.28 14.30 13.01
CA ASP A 132 -14.27 13.37 13.57
C ASP A 132 -14.29 12.00 12.86
N LYS A 133 -13.86 11.96 11.59
CA LYS A 133 -13.76 10.73 10.78
C LYS A 133 -12.39 10.06 10.90
N ASP A 134 -11.33 10.80 11.21
CA ASP A 134 -9.98 10.27 11.39
C ASP A 134 -9.76 9.80 12.84
N ASN A 135 -10.54 8.80 13.27
CA ASN A 135 -10.62 8.39 14.68
C ASN A 135 -9.66 7.26 15.09
N LEU A 136 -8.89 6.68 14.17
CA LEU A 136 -7.91 5.62 14.50
C LEU A 136 -6.63 6.25 15.06
N ALA A 137 -6.33 6.09 16.34
CA ALA A 137 -5.13 6.70 16.93
C ALA A 137 -3.83 6.05 16.43
N ILE A 138 -2.79 6.88 16.23
CA ILE A 138 -1.48 6.47 15.69
C ILE A 138 -0.82 5.36 16.53
N TYR A 139 -0.96 5.42 17.85
CA TYR A 139 -0.35 4.43 18.76
C TYR A 139 -0.92 3.01 18.57
N TYR A 140 -2.19 2.86 18.14
CA TYR A 140 -2.75 1.53 17.82
C TYR A 140 -2.07 0.87 16.64
N VAL A 141 -1.38 1.64 15.79
CA VAL A 141 -0.61 1.14 14.65
C VAL A 141 0.86 1.05 14.99
N ALA A 142 1.46 2.14 15.50
CA ALA A 142 2.89 2.23 15.74
C ALA A 142 3.39 1.33 16.89
N VAL A 143 2.63 1.19 17.99
CA VAL A 143 3.09 0.40 19.16
C VAL A 143 3.19 -1.09 18.82
N PRO A 144 2.19 -1.75 18.19
CA PRO A 144 2.35 -3.14 17.78
C PRO A 144 3.54 -3.37 16.84
N CYS A 145 3.80 -2.46 15.89
CA CYS A 145 4.96 -2.54 15.00
C CYS A 145 6.28 -2.44 15.78
N ALA A 146 6.37 -1.53 16.76
CA ALA A 146 7.55 -1.38 17.60
C ALA A 146 7.77 -2.58 18.52
N VAL A 147 6.71 -3.13 19.12
CA VAL A 147 6.80 -4.34 19.95
C VAL A 147 7.26 -5.53 19.09
N LEU A 148 6.65 -5.72 17.92
CA LEU A 148 7.01 -6.80 17.01
C LEU A 148 8.47 -6.68 16.52
N SER A 149 8.97 -5.46 16.26
CA SER A 149 10.35 -5.24 15.85
C SER A 149 11.38 -5.51 16.94
N LEU A 150 11.00 -5.54 18.23
CA LEU A 150 11.89 -5.99 19.30
C LEU A 150 12.09 -7.51 19.29
N PHE A 151 11.09 -8.28 18.84
CA PHE A 151 11.13 -9.75 18.84
C PHE A 151 11.60 -10.33 17.52
N ILE A 152 11.13 -9.77 16.40
CA ILE A 152 11.44 -10.26 15.06
C ILE A 152 12.07 -9.14 14.25
N HIS A 153 13.39 -9.20 14.16
CA HIS A 153 14.20 -8.27 13.40
C HIS A 153 15.33 -9.03 12.71
N PRO A 154 16.01 -8.43 11.72
CA PRO A 154 17.07 -9.08 10.94
C PRO A 154 18.20 -9.57 11.84
N THR A 155 18.95 -10.57 11.36
CA THR A 155 20.13 -11.14 12.04
C THR A 155 21.43 -10.74 11.35
N THR A 156 21.47 -9.53 10.80
CA THR A 156 22.63 -8.96 10.10
C THR A 156 23.72 -8.49 11.08
N ARG A 157 24.90 -8.11 10.56
CA ARG A 157 26.07 -7.68 11.35
C ARG A 157 25.96 -6.26 11.94
N HIS A 158 24.92 -5.51 11.60
CA HIS A 158 24.74 -4.13 12.06
C HIS A 158 24.36 -4.06 13.54
N HIS A 159 24.49 -2.87 14.13
CA HIS A 159 24.06 -2.61 15.51
C HIS A 159 22.58 -3.01 15.72
N THR A 160 22.29 -3.61 16.87
CA THR A 160 20.95 -4.11 17.22
C THR A 160 19.87 -3.03 17.09
N VAL A 161 20.18 -1.78 17.44
CA VAL A 161 19.25 -0.65 17.29
C VAL A 161 18.86 -0.44 15.82
N ASN A 162 19.82 -0.46 14.90
CA ASN A 162 19.55 -0.28 13.46
C ASN A 162 18.72 -1.45 12.89
N ARG A 163 19.00 -2.67 13.37
CA ARG A 163 18.23 -3.86 13.00
C ARG A 163 16.76 -3.75 13.43
N ILE A 164 16.52 -3.31 14.67
CA ILE A 164 15.17 -3.09 15.22
C ILE A 164 14.47 -1.95 14.47
N LEU A 165 15.17 -0.87 14.17
CA LEU A 165 14.63 0.28 13.43
C LEU A 165 14.23 -0.09 12.00
N TRP A 166 15.05 -0.90 11.31
CA TRP A 166 14.70 -1.40 9.98
C TRP A 166 13.47 -2.33 10.04
N ALA A 167 13.40 -3.23 11.02
CA ALA A 167 12.20 -4.04 11.24
C ALA A 167 10.96 -3.20 11.52
N PHE A 168 11.11 -2.16 12.36
CA PHE A 168 10.03 -1.25 12.68
C PHE A 168 9.48 -0.54 11.42
N CYS A 169 10.35 -0.03 10.55
CA CYS A 169 9.88 0.68 9.35
C CYS A 169 9.20 -0.25 8.35
N VAL A 170 9.66 -1.49 8.19
CA VAL A 170 9.00 -2.51 7.36
C VAL A 170 7.60 -2.84 7.89
N TYR A 171 7.48 -3.10 9.20
CA TYR A 171 6.16 -3.40 9.79
C TYR A 171 5.23 -2.19 9.74
N LEU A 172 5.73 -1.00 10.04
CA LEU A 172 4.92 0.21 10.04
C LEU A 172 4.43 0.57 8.64
N GLU A 173 5.27 0.40 7.60
CA GLU A 173 4.86 0.61 6.21
C GLU A 173 3.66 -0.27 5.84
N ALA A 174 3.70 -1.55 6.21
CA ALA A 174 2.68 -2.53 5.86
C ALA A 174 1.27 -2.15 6.33
N VAL A 175 1.16 -1.39 7.44
CA VAL A 175 -0.12 -1.05 8.08
C VAL A 175 -0.41 0.45 8.18
N SER A 176 0.52 1.30 7.76
CA SER A 176 0.40 2.78 7.83
C SER A 176 -0.80 3.35 7.08
N VAL A 177 -1.35 2.62 6.12
CA VAL A 177 -2.53 3.02 5.32
C VAL A 177 -3.87 2.81 6.04
N LEU A 178 -3.89 2.09 7.17
CA LEU A 178 -5.12 1.76 7.89
C LEU A 178 -5.97 2.98 8.27
N PRO A 179 -5.41 4.09 8.81
CA PRO A 179 -6.23 5.28 9.11
C PRO A 179 -6.87 5.90 7.86
N GLN A 180 -6.18 5.87 6.71
CA GLN A 180 -6.71 6.38 5.45
C GLN A 180 -7.94 5.58 5.00
N LEU A 181 -7.86 4.25 5.03
CA LEU A 181 -9.00 3.39 4.70
C LEU A 181 -10.15 3.58 5.68
N ARG A 182 -9.84 3.74 6.98
CA ARG A 182 -10.85 4.01 8.02
C ARG A 182 -11.60 5.31 7.77
N VAL A 183 -10.91 6.40 7.41
CA VAL A 183 -11.55 7.67 7.03
C VAL A 183 -12.49 7.47 5.84
N MET A 184 -12.05 6.74 4.81
CA MET A 184 -12.87 6.50 3.61
C MET A 184 -14.14 5.69 3.93
N GLN A 185 -14.03 4.68 4.80
CA GLN A 185 -15.19 3.93 5.30
C GLN A 185 -16.14 4.83 6.10
N ASN A 186 -15.60 5.68 6.97
CA ASN A 186 -16.39 6.57 7.84
C ASN A 186 -17.11 7.67 7.04
N THR A 187 -16.52 8.14 5.93
CA THR A 187 -17.11 9.16 5.05
C THR A 187 -18.11 8.58 4.04
N LYS A 188 -17.98 7.29 3.68
CA LYS A 188 -18.81 6.53 2.72
C LYS A 188 -18.79 7.02 1.26
N ILE A 189 -18.63 8.32 1.04
CA ILE A 189 -18.47 8.95 -0.27
C ILE A 189 -17.00 9.35 -0.41
N VAL A 190 -16.29 8.69 -1.31
CA VAL A 190 -14.88 8.96 -1.56
C VAL A 190 -14.75 9.91 -2.73
N GLU A 191 -14.03 11.01 -2.52
CA GLU A 191 -13.71 11.96 -3.59
C GLU A 191 -12.84 11.31 -4.68
N PRO A 192 -13.07 11.60 -5.97
CA PRO A 192 -12.38 10.93 -7.07
C PRO A 192 -10.86 10.98 -6.97
N PHE A 193 -10.27 12.14 -6.68
CA PHE A 193 -8.81 12.29 -6.57
C PHE A 193 -8.22 11.48 -5.40
N THR A 194 -8.90 11.41 -4.26
CA THR A 194 -8.47 10.52 -3.16
C THR A 194 -8.56 9.06 -3.59
N ALA A 195 -9.63 8.69 -4.30
CA ALA A 195 -9.79 7.32 -4.78
C ALA A 195 -8.69 6.92 -5.77
N HIS A 196 -8.33 7.80 -6.71
CA HIS A 196 -7.22 7.62 -7.65
C HIS A 196 -5.87 7.46 -6.93
N TYR A 197 -5.58 8.33 -5.95
CA TYR A 197 -4.37 8.25 -5.14
C TYR A 197 -4.26 6.90 -4.40
N VAL A 198 -5.30 6.51 -3.66
CA VAL A 198 -5.30 5.25 -2.88
C VAL A 198 -5.28 4.03 -3.80
N PHE A 199 -5.90 4.10 -4.98
CA PHE A 199 -5.84 3.03 -5.97
C PHE A 199 -4.43 2.87 -6.54
N ALA A 200 -3.78 3.97 -6.91
CA ALA A 200 -2.40 3.96 -7.37
C ALA A 200 -1.46 3.39 -6.29
N LEU A 201 -1.65 3.78 -5.02
CA LEU A 201 -0.94 3.18 -3.89
C LEU A 201 -1.16 1.65 -3.85
N GLY A 202 -2.39 1.18 -3.96
CA GLY A 202 -2.70 -0.26 -4.00
C GLY A 202 -2.01 -1.02 -5.15
N VAL A 203 -1.98 -0.43 -6.35
CA VAL A 203 -1.27 -1.01 -7.49
C VAL A 203 0.24 -1.06 -7.25
N ALA A 204 0.82 0.01 -6.71
CA ALA A 204 2.25 0.04 -6.36
C ALA A 204 2.60 -1.06 -5.34
N ARG A 205 1.77 -1.28 -4.32
CA ARG A 205 1.99 -2.34 -3.32
C ARG A 205 1.85 -3.74 -3.90
N PHE A 206 0.90 -3.96 -4.80
CA PHE A 206 0.79 -5.23 -5.51
C PHE A 206 2.04 -5.52 -6.37
N LEU A 207 2.56 -4.51 -7.09
CA LEU A 207 3.77 -4.66 -7.90
C LEU A 207 5.02 -4.93 -7.05
N SER A 208 5.17 -4.23 -5.91
CA SER A 208 6.23 -4.49 -4.92
C SER A 208 6.16 -5.92 -4.38
N CYS A 209 4.97 -6.37 -3.96
CA CYS A 209 4.77 -7.73 -3.49
C CYS A 209 5.08 -8.77 -4.58
N ALA A 210 4.68 -8.51 -5.83
CA ALA A 210 5.01 -9.37 -6.97
C ALA A 210 6.52 -9.45 -7.22
N HIS A 211 7.22 -8.30 -7.19
CA HIS A 211 8.67 -8.24 -7.31
C HIS A 211 9.36 -9.12 -6.25
N TRP A 212 9.02 -8.95 -4.97
CA TRP A 212 9.58 -9.74 -3.88
C TRP A 212 9.31 -11.25 -4.02
N VAL A 213 8.07 -11.64 -4.34
CA VAL A 213 7.71 -13.05 -4.51
C VAL A 213 8.48 -13.69 -5.67
N LEU A 214 8.55 -13.01 -6.81
CA LEU A 214 9.25 -13.52 -7.99
C LEU A 214 10.76 -13.62 -7.76
N GLN A 215 11.37 -12.63 -7.11
CA GLN A 215 12.78 -12.64 -6.77
C GLN A 215 13.13 -13.81 -5.83
N VAL A 216 12.27 -14.15 -4.87
CA VAL A 216 12.44 -15.35 -4.03
C VAL A 216 12.34 -16.64 -4.84
N LEU A 217 11.38 -16.74 -5.77
CA LEU A 217 11.20 -17.92 -6.61
C LEU A 217 12.38 -18.15 -7.55
N ASP A 218 12.85 -17.09 -8.21
CA ASP A 218 13.91 -17.19 -9.22
C ASP A 218 15.30 -17.39 -8.59
N THR A 219 15.55 -16.80 -7.41
CA THR A 219 16.77 -17.08 -6.65
C THR A 219 16.79 -18.46 -5.98
N ARG A 220 15.70 -19.24 -6.13
CA ARG A 220 15.46 -20.54 -5.47
C ARG A 220 15.59 -20.45 -3.95
N GLY A 221 15.09 -19.35 -3.37
CA GLY A 221 15.14 -19.09 -1.93
C GLY A 221 16.48 -18.54 -1.41
N ARG A 222 17.51 -18.37 -2.25
CA ARG A 222 18.78 -17.77 -1.81
C ARG A 222 18.61 -16.35 -1.27
N LEU A 223 17.66 -15.58 -1.78
CA LEU A 223 17.32 -14.26 -1.25
C LEU A 223 16.84 -14.33 0.21
N LEU A 224 16.07 -15.36 0.58
CA LEU A 224 15.62 -15.54 1.96
C LEU A 224 16.80 -15.76 2.91
N THR A 225 17.80 -16.53 2.48
CA THR A 225 19.03 -16.73 3.24
C THR A 225 19.88 -15.46 3.32
N ALA A 226 19.86 -14.62 2.28
CA ALA A 226 20.58 -13.34 2.25
C ALA A 226 19.96 -12.29 3.19
N LEU A 227 18.63 -12.26 3.31
CA LEU A 227 17.91 -11.41 4.27
C LEU A 227 18.21 -11.78 5.74
N GLY A 228 18.75 -12.96 5.97
CA GLY A 228 19.23 -13.44 7.27
C GLY A 228 18.65 -14.80 7.64
N TYR A 229 18.72 -15.12 8.93
CA TYR A 229 18.22 -16.37 9.50
C TYR A 229 17.07 -16.13 10.46
N GLY A 230 16.26 -17.17 10.69
CA GLY A 230 15.11 -17.14 11.59
C GLY A 230 13.83 -16.68 10.90
N LEU A 231 12.93 -16.06 11.66
CA LEU A 231 11.61 -15.65 11.17
C LEU A 231 11.64 -14.38 10.29
N TRP A 232 12.73 -13.61 10.33
CA TRP A 232 12.81 -12.31 9.67
C TRP A 232 12.54 -12.34 8.15
N PRO A 233 13.17 -13.22 7.32
CA PRO A 233 12.90 -13.25 5.88
C PRO A 233 11.43 -13.53 5.56
N SER A 234 10.78 -14.40 6.33
CA SER A 234 9.35 -14.68 6.19
C SER A 234 8.49 -13.48 6.56
N MET A 235 8.89 -12.70 7.57
CA MET A 235 8.19 -11.50 7.99
C MET A 235 8.25 -10.36 6.97
N VAL A 236 9.34 -10.25 6.19
CA VAL A 236 9.44 -9.28 5.08
C VAL A 236 8.37 -9.61 4.02
N LEU A 237 8.32 -10.86 3.55
CA LEU A 237 7.29 -11.30 2.60
C LEU A 237 5.87 -11.17 3.16
N LEU A 238 5.68 -11.51 4.43
CA LEU A 238 4.39 -11.35 5.08
C LEU A 238 3.95 -9.87 5.12
N SER A 239 4.89 -8.95 5.34
CA SER A 239 4.60 -7.51 5.36
C SER A 239 4.13 -7.00 4.00
N GLU A 240 4.77 -7.43 2.91
CA GLU A 240 4.34 -7.13 1.52
C GLU A 240 2.93 -7.68 1.22
N ILE A 241 2.66 -8.91 1.66
CA ILE A 241 1.35 -9.55 1.51
C ILE A 241 0.28 -8.79 2.30
N VAL A 242 0.56 -8.46 3.57
CA VAL A 242 -0.35 -7.72 4.45
C VAL A 242 -0.70 -6.37 3.83
N GLN A 243 0.29 -5.62 3.36
CA GLN A 243 0.06 -4.31 2.76
C GLN A 243 -0.81 -4.41 1.49
N THR A 244 -0.54 -5.40 0.65
CA THR A 244 -1.31 -5.67 -0.58
C THR A 244 -2.75 -6.06 -0.25
N PHE A 245 -2.93 -6.92 0.76
CA PHE A 245 -4.25 -7.43 1.14
C PHE A 245 -5.14 -6.35 1.76
N ILE A 246 -4.59 -5.48 2.63
CA ILE A 246 -5.30 -4.35 3.23
C ILE A 246 -5.89 -3.42 2.14
N LEU A 247 -5.18 -3.23 1.02
CA LEU A 247 -5.63 -2.39 -0.09
C LEU A 247 -6.51 -3.11 -1.11
N ALA A 248 -6.54 -4.45 -1.10
CA ALA A 248 -7.21 -5.25 -2.11
C ALA A 248 -8.72 -4.99 -2.17
N ASP A 249 -9.38 -4.86 -1.02
CA ASP A 249 -10.81 -4.60 -0.96
C ASP A 249 -11.16 -3.23 -1.56
N PHE A 250 -10.41 -2.19 -1.18
CA PHE A 250 -10.57 -0.87 -1.76
C PHE A 250 -10.38 -0.89 -3.28
N CYS A 251 -9.31 -1.53 -3.77
CA CYS A 251 -9.03 -1.65 -5.20
C CYS A 251 -10.16 -2.38 -5.95
N TYR A 252 -10.75 -3.42 -5.35
CA TYR A 252 -11.90 -4.12 -5.90
C TYR A 252 -13.11 -3.19 -6.08
N TYR A 253 -13.48 -2.43 -5.04
CA TYR A 253 -14.60 -1.50 -5.13
C TYR A 253 -14.34 -0.34 -6.09
N TYR A 254 -13.11 0.15 -6.16
CA TYR A 254 -12.69 1.16 -7.11
C TYR A 254 -12.88 0.69 -8.57
N VAL A 255 -12.34 -0.48 -8.92
CA VAL A 255 -12.50 -1.05 -10.28
C VAL A 255 -13.98 -1.30 -10.60
N LYS A 256 -14.74 -1.81 -9.63
CA LYS A 256 -16.18 -2.03 -9.78
C LYS A 256 -16.95 -0.73 -10.05
N SER A 257 -16.60 0.37 -9.38
CA SER A 257 -17.18 1.69 -9.61
C SER A 257 -16.89 2.20 -11.01
N LEU A 258 -15.64 2.09 -11.46
CA LEU A 258 -15.22 2.49 -12.81
C LEU A 258 -15.94 1.71 -13.90
N VAL A 259 -15.99 0.38 -13.79
CA VAL A 259 -16.68 -0.48 -14.76
C VAL A 259 -18.19 -0.23 -14.75
N GLY A 260 -18.75 0.14 -13.60
CA GLY A 260 -20.14 0.54 -13.44
C GLY A 260 -20.47 1.94 -13.98
N GLY A 261 -19.47 2.72 -14.43
CA GLY A 261 -19.65 4.10 -14.88
C GLY A 261 -19.98 5.10 -13.76
N GLN A 262 -19.72 4.75 -12.51
CA GLN A 262 -19.95 5.63 -11.37
C GLN A 262 -18.73 6.53 -11.17
N LEU A 263 -18.92 7.85 -11.38
CA LEU A 263 -17.91 8.88 -11.14
C LEU A 263 -17.55 9.05 -9.65
N VAL A 264 -18.43 8.65 -8.75
CA VAL A 264 -18.25 8.78 -7.31
C VAL A 264 -18.24 7.40 -6.68
N LEU A 265 -17.12 7.08 -6.02
CA LEU A 265 -16.95 5.81 -5.33
C LEU A 265 -17.72 5.85 -4.00
N ARG A 266 -18.65 4.90 -3.85
CA ARG A 266 -19.39 4.68 -2.59
C ARG A 266 -18.98 3.34 -1.98
N LEU A 267 -18.43 3.38 -0.77
CA LEU A 267 -18.06 2.17 -0.04
C LEU A 267 -19.26 1.61 0.72
N PRO A 268 -19.49 0.28 0.71
CA PRO A 268 -20.51 -0.35 1.55
C PRO A 268 -20.18 -0.17 3.03
N SER A 269 -21.19 -0.26 3.89
CA SER A 269 -20.98 -0.24 5.34
C SER A 269 -20.32 -1.55 5.79
N GLY A 270 -19.16 -1.47 6.47
CA GLY A 270 -18.53 -2.63 7.14
C GLY A 270 -17.51 -3.43 6.32
N VAL A 271 -16.86 -2.85 5.32
CA VAL A 271 -15.78 -3.53 4.58
C VAL A 271 -14.42 -2.99 5.04
N VAL A 272 -13.58 -3.87 5.61
CA VAL A 272 -12.15 -3.71 5.93
C VAL A 272 -11.45 -4.93 5.34
#